data_AF-A0A1E5K3E4-F1
#
_entry.id   AF-A0A1E5K3E4-F1
#
_cell.length_a   1.000
_cell.length_b   1.000
_cell.length_c   1.000
_cell.angle_alpha   90.00
_cell.angle_beta   90.00
_cell.angle_gamma   90.00
#
_symmetry.space_group_name_H-M   'P 1'
#
loop_
_entity.id
_entity.type
_entity.pdbx_description
1 polymer ?
#
loop_
_entity_poly.entity_id
_entity_poly.type
_entity_poly.pdbx_seq_one_letter_code
_entity_poly.pdbx_strand_id
1 'polypeptide(L)'
;MAKYRQVHVEFWQDGFVLDLTPEEKYFYLYLMTNSKTSQCGIYELPKRIMETETGYNRETVDKLIHRFEEYGKISYHEPTREIMILNWTKFNWINSPKVTSLIKKELESVKYQGFVQLFITKCKEYGYGIDTVGIDLGEEREIEREVEEEREVEVKNIPFSEIIEYLNSSAGKKYKASTNKTKTCIKARWNEGFRLDDFKKVVDTKTKEWKNDSKMSQYLRPETLFGNKFEGYLNQESQKETGDAYDHMF
;
A
#
# COMPACT_ATOMS: atom_id res chain seq x y z
N MET A 1 4.20 33.06 4.16
CA MET A 1 4.83 31.73 3.99
C MET A 1 6.29 31.80 4.42
N ALA A 2 6.86 30.69 4.90
CA ALA A 2 8.27 30.67 5.30
C ALA A 2 9.17 30.96 4.10
N LYS A 3 10.18 31.84 4.27
CA LYS A 3 11.14 32.15 3.21
C LYS A 3 12.20 31.05 3.02
N TYR A 4 12.36 30.20 4.03
CA TYR A 4 13.33 29.11 4.07
C TYR A 4 12.69 27.87 4.69
N ARG A 5 13.02 26.70 4.14
CA ARG A 5 12.69 25.39 4.70
C ARG A 5 13.99 24.70 5.08
N GLN A 6 14.09 24.27 6.33
CA GLN A 6 15.26 23.57 6.86
C GLN A 6 15.02 22.07 6.71
N VAL A 7 16.05 21.34 6.27
CA VAL A 7 16.07 19.88 6.23
C VAL A 7 17.21 19.42 7.12
N HIS A 8 16.96 18.45 7.99
CA HIS A 8 18.00 17.95 8.88
C HIS A 8 19.13 17.30 8.07
N VAL A 9 20.39 17.52 8.44
CA VAL A 9 21.54 16.97 7.71
C VAL A 9 21.56 15.43 7.70
N GLU A 10 20.98 14.81 8.73
CA GLU A 10 20.79 13.36 8.82
C GLU A 10 19.84 12.80 7.77
N PHE A 11 19.10 13.64 7.04
CA PHE A 11 18.28 13.20 5.91
C PHE A 11 19.07 12.31 4.94
N TRP A 12 20.33 12.66 4.67
CA TRP A 12 21.20 11.91 3.76
C TRP A 12 21.70 10.57 4.34
N GLN A 13 21.56 10.37 5.64
CA GLN A 13 21.98 9.18 6.37
C GLN A 13 20.79 8.32 6.83
N ASP A 14 19.56 8.78 6.61
CA ASP A 14 18.34 8.02 6.92
C ASP A 14 18.29 6.73 6.10
N GLY A 15 18.00 5.61 6.76
CA GLY A 15 18.03 4.29 6.13
C GLY A 15 17.09 4.18 4.94
N PHE A 16 15.90 4.78 5.01
CA PHE A 16 14.98 4.79 3.88
C PHE A 16 15.52 5.66 2.74
N VAL A 17 16.07 6.84 3.04
CA VAL A 17 16.64 7.74 2.02
C VAL A 17 17.87 7.12 1.34
N LEU A 18 18.64 6.29 2.04
CA LEU A 18 19.79 5.58 1.45
C LEU A 18 19.37 4.60 0.36
N ASP A 19 18.26 3.89 0.56
CA ASP A 19 17.72 2.86 -0.37
C ASP A 19 17.02 3.44 -1.60
N LEU A 20 16.67 4.73 -1.58
CA LEU A 20 16.04 5.41 -2.73
C LEU A 20 17.01 5.58 -3.91
N THR A 21 16.47 5.60 -5.13
CA THR A 21 17.21 6.06 -6.29
C THR A 21 17.51 7.57 -6.19
N PRO A 22 18.54 8.10 -6.89
CA PRO A 22 18.83 9.53 -6.86
C PRO A 22 17.63 10.40 -7.24
N GLU A 23 16.85 9.98 -8.24
CA GLU A 23 15.64 10.66 -8.68
C GLU A 23 14.59 10.74 -7.57
N GLU A 24 14.33 9.63 -6.88
CA GLU A 24 13.42 9.60 -5.74
C GLU A 24 13.91 10.47 -4.58
N LYS A 25 15.21 10.48 -4.27
CA LYS A 25 15.77 11.33 -3.21
C LYS A 25 15.51 12.81 -3.48
N TYR A 26 15.79 13.26 -4.71
CA TYR A 26 15.57 14.65 -5.08
C TYR A 26 14.10 15.00 -5.16
N PHE A 27 13.24 14.09 -5.63
CA PHE A 27 11.80 14.30 -5.62
C PHE A 27 11.25 14.42 -4.20
N TYR A 28 11.67 13.55 -3.28
CA TYR A 28 11.24 13.64 -1.89
C TYR A 28 11.73 14.92 -1.21
N LEU A 29 12.98 15.31 -1.46
CA LEU A 29 13.53 16.58 -0.98
C LEU A 29 12.71 17.77 -1.51
N TYR A 30 12.33 17.73 -2.79
CA TYR A 30 11.46 18.73 -3.41
C TYR A 30 10.08 18.81 -2.72
N LEU A 31 9.43 17.68 -2.43
CA LEU A 31 8.16 17.65 -1.71
C LEU A 31 8.27 18.29 -0.31
N MET A 32 9.42 18.18 0.35
CA MET A 32 9.61 18.78 1.67
C MET A 32 9.97 20.28 1.64
N THR A 33 10.45 20.80 0.51
CA THR A 33 11.11 22.12 0.44
C THR A 33 10.53 23.09 -0.57
N ASN A 34 9.56 22.67 -1.39
CA ASN A 34 8.96 23.54 -2.39
C ASN A 34 8.21 24.73 -1.77
N SER A 35 7.89 25.70 -2.64
CA SER A 35 7.30 26.97 -2.22
C SER A 35 5.89 26.85 -1.63
N LYS A 36 5.20 25.72 -1.83
CA LYS A 36 3.83 25.47 -1.37
C LYS A 36 3.76 24.76 -0.03
N THR A 37 4.86 24.15 0.42
CA THR A 37 4.90 23.37 1.66
C THR A 37 4.42 24.20 2.85
N SER A 38 3.53 23.63 3.66
CA SER A 38 2.90 24.23 4.84
C SER A 38 3.54 23.74 6.15
N GLN A 39 3.14 24.25 7.32
CA GLN A 39 3.60 23.73 8.61
C GLN A 39 2.97 22.41 8.98
N CYS A 40 1.73 22.16 8.54
CA CYS A 40 1.06 20.87 8.73
C CYS A 40 1.52 19.79 7.72
N GLY A 41 2.27 20.16 6.68
CA GLY A 41 2.73 19.22 5.64
C GLY A 41 1.62 18.79 4.68
N ILE A 42 0.49 19.50 4.68
CA ILE A 42 -0.64 19.34 3.76
C ILE A 42 -0.78 20.62 2.94
N TYR A 43 -0.76 20.51 1.62
CA TYR A 43 -0.85 21.68 0.74
C TYR A 43 -1.25 21.30 -0.70
N GLU A 44 -1.80 22.27 -1.45
CA GLU A 44 -2.13 22.09 -2.86
C GLU A 44 -0.85 22.09 -3.72
N LEU A 45 -0.61 21.00 -4.43
CA LEU A 45 0.50 20.82 -5.35
C LEU A 45 0.01 20.13 -6.63
N PRO A 46 -0.48 20.90 -7.62
CA PRO A 46 -0.84 20.36 -8.92
C PRO A 46 0.37 19.73 -9.60
N LYS A 47 0.19 18.55 -10.19
CA LYS A 47 1.24 17.84 -10.95
C LYS A 47 1.92 18.71 -12.01
N ARG A 48 1.21 19.70 -12.59
CA ARG A 48 1.79 20.67 -13.54
C ARG A 48 2.89 21.55 -12.93
N ILE A 49 2.75 21.89 -11.66
CA ILE A 49 3.79 22.63 -10.91
C ILE A 49 4.99 21.71 -10.72
N MET A 50 4.77 20.45 -10.32
CA MET A 50 5.84 19.47 -10.17
C MET A 50 6.63 19.29 -11.47
N GLU A 51 5.96 19.10 -12.61
CA GLU A 51 6.60 19.01 -13.93
C GLU A 51 7.49 20.21 -14.23
N THR A 52 6.99 21.42 -13.95
CA THR A 52 7.68 22.66 -14.27
C THR A 52 8.88 22.89 -13.36
N GLU A 53 8.75 22.63 -12.06
CA GLU A 53 9.80 22.88 -11.08
C GLU A 53 10.88 21.79 -11.07
N THR A 54 10.52 20.54 -11.33
CA THR A 54 11.47 19.41 -11.39
C THR A 54 12.05 19.17 -12.78
N GLY A 55 11.38 19.63 -13.83
CA GLY A 55 11.71 19.31 -15.22
C GLY A 55 11.26 17.92 -15.67
N TYR A 56 10.54 17.18 -14.82
CA TYR A 56 10.03 15.85 -15.15
C TYR A 56 8.78 15.91 -16.03
N ASN A 57 8.57 14.87 -16.83
CA ASN A 57 7.32 14.71 -17.58
C ASN A 57 6.21 14.14 -16.67
N ARG A 58 4.96 14.20 -17.16
CA ARG A 58 3.78 13.73 -16.41
C ARG A 58 3.91 12.30 -15.91
N GLU A 59 4.35 11.41 -16.78
CA GLU A 59 4.46 9.98 -16.48
C GLU A 59 5.46 9.71 -15.35
N THR A 60 6.61 10.40 -15.36
CA THR A 60 7.60 10.33 -14.29
C THR A 60 7.03 10.87 -12.98
N VAL A 61 6.34 12.03 -13.01
CA VAL A 61 5.71 12.59 -11.81
C VAL A 61 4.67 11.63 -11.22
N ASP A 62 3.81 11.05 -12.06
CA ASP A 62 2.79 10.09 -11.63
C ASP A 62 3.42 8.83 -11.03
N LYS A 63 4.46 8.28 -11.67
CA LYS A 63 5.22 7.13 -11.15
C LYS A 63 5.86 7.43 -9.79
N LEU A 64 6.47 8.60 -9.64
CA LEU A 64 7.10 8.99 -8.37
C LEU A 64 6.07 9.17 -7.26
N ILE A 65 4.94 9.82 -7.55
CA ILE A 65 3.84 9.95 -6.57
C ILE A 65 3.39 8.55 -6.12
N HIS A 66 3.06 7.67 -7.07
CA HIS A 66 2.61 6.31 -6.77
C HIS A 66 3.60 5.54 -5.89
N ARG A 67 4.90 5.58 -6.22
CA ARG A 67 5.93 4.91 -5.41
C ARG A 67 5.98 5.45 -3.99
N PHE A 68 5.90 6.77 -3.80
CA PHE A 68 5.91 7.35 -2.45
C PHE A 68 4.61 7.11 -1.67
N GLU A 69 3.50 6.89 -2.35
CA GLU A 69 2.25 6.39 -1.74
C GLU A 69 2.41 4.93 -1.29
N GLU A 70 2.99 4.06 -2.13
CA GLU A 70 3.30 2.66 -1.79
C GLU A 70 4.28 2.54 -0.62
N TYR A 71 5.28 3.44 -0.55
CA TYR A 71 6.20 3.52 0.58
C TYR A 71 5.55 4.05 1.87
N GLY A 72 4.31 4.54 1.81
CA GLY A 72 3.63 5.16 2.94
C GLY A 72 4.32 6.44 3.42
N LYS A 73 4.91 7.22 2.51
CA LYS A 73 5.56 8.50 2.82
C LYS A 73 4.66 9.69 2.51
N ILE A 74 3.86 9.59 1.46
CA ILE A 74 2.93 10.64 1.06
C ILE A 74 1.54 10.04 0.78
N SER A 75 0.55 10.92 0.64
CA SER A 75 -0.72 10.63 0.00
C SER A 75 -1.11 11.80 -0.89
N TYR A 76 -1.57 11.52 -2.11
CA TYR A 76 -2.01 12.53 -3.08
C TYR A 76 -3.51 12.40 -3.36
N HIS A 77 -4.23 13.51 -3.24
CA HIS A 77 -5.66 13.54 -3.53
C HIS A 77 -5.90 14.28 -4.86
N GLU A 78 -6.15 13.51 -5.93
CA GLU A 78 -6.28 14.04 -7.30
C GLU A 78 -7.35 15.15 -7.43
N PRO A 79 -8.57 15.01 -6.88
CA PRO A 79 -9.63 16.00 -7.07
C PRO A 79 -9.30 17.39 -6.50
N THR A 80 -8.65 17.45 -5.33
CA THR A 80 -8.26 18.72 -4.71
C THR A 80 -6.84 19.14 -5.09
N ARG A 81 -6.07 18.23 -5.71
CA ARG A 81 -4.66 18.37 -6.07
C ARG A 81 -3.79 18.65 -4.86
N GLU A 82 -4.17 18.06 -3.73
CA GLU A 82 -3.47 18.22 -2.46
C GLU A 82 -2.56 17.02 -2.20
N ILE A 83 -1.44 17.29 -1.52
CA ILE A 83 -0.53 16.27 -1.05
C ILE A 83 -0.40 16.38 0.46
N MET A 84 -0.32 15.24 1.13
CA MET A 84 0.01 15.11 2.55
C MET A 84 1.31 14.32 2.71
N ILE A 85 2.27 14.85 3.45
CA ILE A 85 3.46 14.09 3.88
C ILE A 85 3.14 13.41 5.21
N LEU A 86 3.02 12.07 5.20
CA LEU A 86 2.39 11.31 6.29
C LEU A 86 3.12 11.41 7.63
N ASN A 87 4.45 11.43 7.60
CA ASN A 87 5.27 11.53 8.81
C ASN A 87 5.75 12.96 9.09
N TRP A 88 5.14 13.98 8.46
CA TRP A 88 5.59 15.36 8.58
C TRP A 88 5.62 15.82 10.04
N THR A 89 4.55 15.57 10.78
CA THR A 89 4.41 15.98 12.19
C THR A 89 5.44 15.33 13.08
N LYS A 90 5.83 14.08 12.83
CA LYS A 90 6.86 13.40 13.64
C LYS A 90 8.21 14.10 13.59
N PHE A 91 8.61 14.58 12.42
CA PHE A 91 9.96 15.12 12.19
C PHE A 91 10.04 16.65 12.21
N ASN A 92 8.93 17.34 11.93
CA ASN A 92 8.88 18.81 11.79
C ASN A 92 8.02 19.47 12.88
N TRP A 93 7.67 18.76 13.95
CA TRP A 93 6.91 19.34 15.05
C TRP A 93 7.69 20.45 15.76
N ILE A 94 7.08 21.63 15.85
CA ILE A 94 7.58 22.74 16.65
C ILE A 94 6.55 23.07 17.72
N ASN A 95 6.90 22.80 18.97
CA ASN A 95 6.04 23.08 20.11
C ASN A 95 6.05 24.59 20.44
N SER A 96 5.30 25.36 19.65
CA SER A 96 5.14 26.80 19.84
C SER A 96 3.66 27.18 19.66
N PRO A 97 3.09 28.02 20.55
CA PRO A 97 1.72 28.51 20.41
C PRO A 97 1.48 29.21 19.07
N LYS A 98 2.48 29.95 18.57
CA LYS A 98 2.41 30.63 17.27
C LYS A 98 2.34 29.64 16.12
N VAL A 99 3.19 28.61 16.14
CA VAL A 99 3.19 27.55 15.10
C VAL A 99 1.88 26.77 15.15
N THR A 100 1.39 26.45 16.35
CA THR A 100 0.10 25.77 16.55
C THR A 100 -1.05 26.57 15.96
N SER A 101 -1.10 27.89 16.20
CA SER A 101 -2.14 28.76 15.61
C SER A 101 -2.07 28.82 14.08
N LEU A 102 -0.87 28.77 13.50
CA LEU A 102 -0.68 28.74 12.06
C LEU A 102 -1.12 27.39 11.46
N ILE A 103 -0.78 26.27 12.12
CA ILE A 103 -1.23 24.93 11.75
C ILE A 103 -2.76 24.88 11.71
N LYS A 104 -3.44 25.39 12.74
CA LYS A 104 -4.92 25.45 12.77
C LYS A 104 -5.48 26.19 11.55
N LYS A 105 -4.93 27.37 11.24
CA LYS A 105 -5.33 28.15 10.06
C LYS A 105 -5.05 27.43 8.73
N GLU A 106 -3.92 26.71 8.64
CA GLU A 106 -3.60 25.93 7.45
C GLU A 106 -4.58 24.76 7.28
N LEU A 107 -4.93 24.06 8.36
CA LEU A 107 -5.90 22.95 8.34
C LEU A 107 -7.30 23.42 7.90
N GLU A 108 -7.75 24.60 8.34
CA GLU A 108 -9.02 25.20 7.88
C GLU A 108 -9.04 25.47 6.36
N SER A 109 -7.86 25.63 5.74
CA SER A 109 -7.73 25.87 4.30
C SER A 109 -7.57 24.60 3.46
N VAL A 110 -7.41 23.44 4.11
CA VAL A 110 -7.32 22.14 3.43
C VAL A 110 -8.70 21.77 2.89
N LYS A 111 -8.76 21.44 1.60
CA LYS A 111 -10.01 21.12 0.90
C LYS A 111 -10.46 19.70 1.20
N TYR A 112 -9.52 18.75 1.20
CA TYR A 112 -9.81 17.34 1.47
C TYR A 112 -9.79 17.03 2.97
N GLN A 113 -10.98 16.83 3.55
CA GLN A 113 -11.14 16.58 4.98
C GLN A 113 -10.44 15.30 5.46
N GLY A 114 -10.29 14.29 4.58
CA GLY A 114 -9.53 13.08 4.89
C GLY A 114 -8.08 13.34 5.33
N PHE A 115 -7.42 14.37 4.79
CA PHE A 115 -6.08 14.76 5.24
C PHE A 115 -6.09 15.45 6.60
N VAL A 116 -7.12 16.25 6.90
CA VAL A 116 -7.28 16.92 8.20
C VAL A 116 -7.47 15.88 9.30
N GLN A 117 -8.34 14.90 9.07
CA GLN A 117 -8.58 13.77 9.97
C GLN A 117 -7.30 12.97 10.22
N LEU A 118 -6.62 12.58 9.15
CA LEU A 118 -5.39 11.81 9.24
C LEU A 118 -4.29 12.57 10.01
N PHE A 119 -4.19 13.88 9.81
CA PHE A 119 -3.27 14.74 10.56
C PHE A 119 -3.59 14.76 12.06
N ILE A 120 -4.86 14.93 12.44
CA ILE A 120 -5.31 14.91 13.84
C ILE A 120 -5.01 13.55 14.48
N THR A 121 -5.32 12.45 13.78
CA THR A 121 -5.02 11.09 14.25
C THR A 121 -3.53 10.90 14.48
N LYS A 122 -2.67 11.32 13.55
CA LYS A 122 -1.21 11.27 13.71
C LYS A 122 -0.73 12.12 14.89
N CYS A 123 -1.31 13.29 15.12
CA CYS A 123 -0.96 14.12 16.27
C CYS A 123 -1.31 13.45 17.60
N LYS A 124 -2.47 12.78 17.70
CA LYS A 124 -2.86 11.99 18.86
C LYS A 124 -1.91 10.80 19.08
N GLU A 125 -1.57 10.06 18.02
CA GLU A 125 -0.62 8.93 18.09
C GLU A 125 0.75 9.34 18.65
N TYR A 126 1.23 10.54 18.29
CA TYR A 126 2.51 11.07 18.79
C TYR A 126 2.43 11.84 20.10
N GLY A 127 1.22 11.99 20.69
CA GLY A 127 1.01 12.72 21.93
C GLY A 127 1.13 14.24 21.80
N TYR A 128 0.95 14.79 20.60
CA TYR A 128 0.95 16.23 20.37
C TYR A 128 -0.44 16.80 20.70
N GLY A 129 -0.51 17.67 21.71
CA GLY A 129 -1.75 18.35 22.10
C GLY A 129 -2.19 19.36 21.05
N ILE A 130 -3.11 18.97 20.17
CA ILE A 130 -3.86 19.90 19.34
C ILE A 130 -5.26 20.03 19.95
N ASP A 131 -5.57 21.21 20.48
CA ASP A 131 -6.93 21.55 20.92
C ASP A 131 -7.86 21.43 19.71
N THR A 132 -8.64 20.33 19.69
CA THR A 132 -9.64 19.92 18.69
C THR A 132 -10.92 20.78 18.72
N VAL A 133 -10.81 22.01 19.23
CA VAL A 133 -11.95 22.88 19.43
C VAL A 133 -12.31 23.55 18.10
N GLY A 134 -13.21 22.94 17.34
CA GLY A 134 -13.98 23.65 16.31
C GLY A 134 -14.26 22.97 14.97
N ILE A 135 -13.90 21.71 14.76
CA ILE A 135 -14.31 20.98 13.54
C ILE A 135 -15.52 20.11 13.92
N ASP A 136 -16.67 20.36 13.28
CA ASP A 136 -17.92 19.63 13.53
C ASP A 136 -17.83 18.21 12.92
N LEU A 137 -17.35 17.25 13.73
CA LEU A 137 -17.09 15.84 13.38
C LEU A 137 -18.39 14.99 13.35
N GLY A 138 -19.54 15.60 13.03
CA GLY A 138 -20.85 14.93 13.05
C GLY A 138 -21.02 13.90 11.93
N GLU A 139 -20.60 14.24 10.72
CA GLU A 139 -20.79 13.42 9.50
C GLU A 139 -19.73 12.31 9.36
N GLU A 140 -18.56 12.45 10.00
CA GLU A 140 -17.44 11.50 9.89
C GLU A 140 -17.66 10.19 10.66
N ARG A 141 -18.43 10.22 11.76
CA ARG A 141 -18.77 8.99 12.51
C ARG A 141 -19.67 8.03 11.73
N GLU A 142 -20.35 8.51 10.70
CA GLU A 142 -21.19 7.69 9.82
C GLU A 142 -20.35 7.11 8.67
N ILE A 143 -19.49 7.91 8.04
CA ILE A 143 -18.59 7.44 6.96
C ILE A 143 -17.55 6.45 7.49
N GLU A 144 -16.95 6.67 8.67
CA GLU A 144 -16.03 5.70 9.28
C GLU A 144 -16.73 4.37 9.56
N ARG A 145 -17.98 4.40 10.03
CA ARG A 145 -18.79 3.18 10.21
C ARG A 145 -19.11 2.51 8.89
N GLU A 146 -19.47 3.25 7.85
CA GLU A 146 -19.77 2.70 6.54
C GLU A 146 -18.54 2.05 5.89
N VAL A 147 -17.36 2.68 5.96
CA VAL A 147 -16.10 2.12 5.42
C VAL A 147 -15.62 0.93 6.25
N GLU A 148 -15.76 0.97 7.58
CA GLU A 148 -15.44 -0.16 8.44
C GLU A 148 -16.42 -1.32 8.24
N GLU A 149 -17.72 -1.05 8.04
CA GLU A 149 -18.73 -2.03 7.66
C GLU A 149 -18.45 -2.62 6.28
N GLU A 150 -18.10 -1.83 5.27
CA GLU A 150 -17.75 -2.33 3.93
C GLU A 150 -16.51 -3.23 3.96
N ARG A 151 -15.46 -2.82 4.70
CA ARG A 151 -14.27 -3.66 4.91
C ARG A 151 -14.59 -4.92 5.71
N GLU A 152 -15.45 -4.85 6.72
CA GLU A 152 -15.93 -6.03 7.44
C GLU A 152 -16.74 -6.97 6.53
N VAL A 153 -17.59 -6.44 5.65
CA VAL A 153 -18.38 -7.21 4.69
C VAL A 153 -17.46 -7.90 3.68
N GLU A 154 -16.45 -7.20 3.16
CA GLU A 154 -15.48 -7.78 2.21
C GLU A 154 -14.64 -8.90 2.84
N VAL A 155 -14.26 -8.75 4.12
CA VAL A 155 -13.54 -9.78 4.89
C VAL A 155 -14.46 -10.94 5.32
N LYS A 156 -15.75 -10.69 5.55
CA LYS A 156 -16.75 -11.74 5.85
C LYS A 156 -17.07 -12.59 4.61
N ASN A 157 -16.93 -12.04 3.40
CA ASN A 157 -17.28 -12.70 2.13
C ASN A 157 -16.15 -13.51 1.47
N ILE A 158 -15.05 -13.82 2.18
CA ILE A 158 -13.99 -14.67 1.61
C ILE A 158 -14.55 -16.08 1.33
N PRO A 159 -14.53 -16.57 0.07
CA PRO A 159 -15.09 -17.86 -0.32
C PRO A 159 -14.14 -19.03 0.03
N PHE A 160 -13.87 -19.22 1.33
CA PHE A 160 -12.94 -20.25 1.82
C PHE A 160 -13.31 -21.66 1.34
N SER A 161 -14.60 -22.00 1.33
CA SER A 161 -15.09 -23.31 0.90
C SER A 161 -14.82 -23.54 -0.57
N GLU A 162 -15.13 -22.57 -1.43
CA GLU A 162 -14.96 -22.71 -2.88
C GLU A 162 -13.50 -22.88 -3.27
N ILE A 163 -12.58 -22.10 -2.68
CA ILE A 163 -11.14 -22.19 -2.93
C ILE A 163 -10.60 -23.60 -2.58
N ILE A 164 -11.07 -24.17 -1.47
CA ILE A 164 -10.58 -25.46 -0.98
C ILE A 164 -11.26 -26.64 -1.66
N GLU A 165 -12.53 -26.53 -2.00
CA GLU A 165 -13.23 -27.51 -2.84
C GLU A 165 -12.56 -27.60 -4.21
N TYR A 166 -12.18 -26.47 -4.80
CA TYR A 166 -11.43 -26.45 -6.06
C TYR A 166 -10.09 -27.18 -5.92
N LEU A 167 -9.27 -26.84 -4.92
CA LEU A 167 -8.02 -27.55 -4.63
C LEU A 167 -8.24 -29.07 -4.44
N ASN A 168 -9.24 -29.46 -3.66
CA ASN A 168 -9.54 -30.86 -3.41
C ASN A 168 -9.92 -31.61 -4.67
N SER A 169 -10.75 -31.01 -5.53
CA SER A 169 -11.16 -31.58 -6.81
C SER A 169 -9.99 -31.75 -7.78
N SER A 170 -9.13 -30.74 -7.90
CA SER A 170 -7.98 -30.74 -8.80
C SER A 170 -6.89 -31.72 -8.34
N ALA A 171 -6.53 -31.68 -7.05
CA ALA A 171 -5.42 -32.47 -6.49
C ALA A 171 -5.83 -33.87 -5.99
N GLY A 172 -7.14 -34.20 -5.96
CA GLY A 172 -7.64 -35.44 -5.38
C GLY A 172 -7.44 -35.53 -3.86
N LYS A 173 -7.53 -34.38 -3.17
CA LYS A 173 -7.27 -34.25 -1.71
C LYS A 173 -8.57 -33.96 -0.95
N LYS A 174 -8.49 -33.95 0.38
CA LYS A 174 -9.64 -33.76 1.29
C LYS A 174 -9.31 -32.77 2.41
N TYR A 175 -8.76 -31.61 2.06
CA TYR A 175 -8.50 -30.53 3.02
C TYR A 175 -9.81 -29.87 3.46
N LYS A 176 -9.82 -29.35 4.69
CA LYS A 176 -10.98 -28.66 5.26
C LYS A 176 -10.80 -27.15 5.12
N ALA A 177 -11.82 -26.45 4.63
CA ALA A 177 -11.86 -24.99 4.61
C ALA A 177 -11.97 -24.39 6.02
N SER A 178 -12.43 -25.17 7.00
CA SER A 178 -12.66 -24.70 8.36
C SER A 178 -11.39 -24.59 9.22
N THR A 179 -10.26 -25.18 8.82
CA THR A 179 -9.05 -25.19 9.66
C THR A 179 -8.38 -23.82 9.72
N ASN A 180 -7.95 -23.42 10.92
CA ASN A 180 -7.34 -22.10 11.17
C ASN A 180 -6.19 -21.79 10.21
N LYS A 181 -5.25 -22.72 10.02
CA LYS A 181 -4.10 -22.51 9.12
C LYS A 181 -4.51 -22.24 7.67
N THR A 182 -5.50 -22.97 7.16
CA THR A 182 -6.05 -22.77 5.80
C THR A 182 -6.70 -21.39 5.68
N LYS A 183 -7.52 -21.01 6.67
CA LYS A 183 -8.14 -19.69 6.72
C LYS A 183 -7.11 -18.58 6.78
N THR A 184 -6.07 -18.74 7.60
CA THR A 184 -4.99 -17.75 7.74
C THR A 184 -4.26 -17.52 6.41
N CYS A 185 -3.89 -18.59 5.70
CA CYS A 185 -3.17 -18.45 4.42
C CYS A 185 -4.06 -17.81 3.35
N ILE A 186 -5.32 -18.23 3.23
CA ILE A 186 -6.25 -17.64 2.26
C ILE A 186 -6.55 -16.17 2.60
N LYS A 187 -6.81 -15.85 3.87
CA LYS A 187 -7.08 -14.48 4.33
C LYS A 187 -5.89 -13.56 4.09
N ALA A 188 -4.67 -14.05 4.29
CA ALA A 188 -3.46 -13.27 4.01
C ALA A 188 -3.40 -12.86 2.53
N ARG A 189 -3.60 -13.80 1.59
CA ARG A 189 -3.60 -13.49 0.16
C ARG A 189 -4.80 -12.63 -0.27
N TRP A 190 -5.97 -12.85 0.33
CA TRP A 190 -7.13 -12.02 0.04
C TRP A 190 -6.92 -10.54 0.43
N ASN A 191 -6.28 -10.32 1.59
CA ASN A 191 -5.91 -9.00 2.08
C ASN A 191 -4.78 -8.34 1.26
N GLU A 192 -3.94 -9.14 0.59
CA GLU A 192 -2.94 -8.68 -0.37
C GLU A 192 -3.57 -8.27 -1.73
N GLY A 193 -4.88 -8.44 -1.90
CA GLY A 193 -5.62 -8.04 -3.11
C GLY A 193 -5.95 -9.19 -4.07
N PHE A 194 -5.46 -10.40 -3.80
CA PHE A 194 -5.78 -11.56 -4.65
C PHE A 194 -7.24 -11.98 -4.49
N ARG A 195 -7.84 -12.47 -5.57
CA ARG A 195 -9.24 -12.90 -5.60
C ARG A 195 -9.35 -14.34 -6.10
N LEU A 196 -10.57 -14.88 -6.02
CA LEU A 196 -10.87 -16.30 -6.27
C LEU A 196 -10.19 -16.88 -7.52
N ASP A 197 -10.17 -16.14 -8.63
CA ASP A 197 -9.57 -16.60 -9.88
C ASP A 197 -8.05 -16.80 -9.79
N ASP A 198 -7.36 -15.97 -9.00
CA ASP A 198 -5.92 -16.12 -8.75
C ASP A 198 -5.63 -17.43 -7.99
N PHE A 199 -6.47 -17.75 -6.99
CA PHE A 199 -6.35 -19.01 -6.25
C PHE A 199 -6.57 -20.22 -7.17
N LYS A 200 -7.60 -20.17 -8.03
CA LYS A 200 -7.88 -21.23 -9.01
C LYS A 200 -6.70 -21.41 -9.96
N LYS A 201 -6.13 -20.31 -10.46
CA LYS A 201 -4.96 -20.32 -11.35
C LYS A 201 -3.73 -20.96 -10.68
N VAL A 202 -3.41 -20.58 -9.44
CA VAL A 202 -2.28 -21.20 -8.69
C VAL A 202 -2.50 -22.70 -8.48
N VAL A 203 -3.74 -23.11 -8.15
CA VAL A 203 -4.09 -24.52 -8.01
C VAL A 203 -3.88 -25.26 -9.33
N ASP A 204 -4.33 -24.70 -10.45
CA ASP A 204 -4.19 -25.34 -11.76
C ASP A 204 -2.73 -25.48 -12.18
N THR A 205 -1.94 -24.41 -12.06
CA THR A 205 -0.51 -24.42 -12.38
C THR A 205 0.23 -25.49 -11.59
N LYS A 206 0.06 -25.52 -10.27
CA LYS A 206 0.78 -26.48 -9.42
C LYS A 206 0.24 -27.89 -9.47
N THR A 207 -1.06 -28.06 -9.66
CA THR A 207 -1.63 -29.40 -9.85
C THR A 207 -1.11 -30.03 -11.13
N LYS A 208 -1.03 -29.27 -12.24
CA LYS A 208 -0.43 -29.78 -13.49
C LYS A 208 1.01 -30.22 -13.31
N GLU A 209 1.82 -29.43 -12.60
CA GLU A 209 3.23 -29.75 -12.37
C GLU A 209 3.46 -30.90 -11.39
N TRP A 210 2.73 -30.93 -10.26
CA TRP A 210 3.12 -31.76 -9.12
C TRP A 210 2.22 -32.98 -8.90
N LYS A 211 1.04 -33.06 -9.51
CA LYS A 211 0.08 -34.15 -9.21
C LYS A 211 0.62 -35.53 -9.58
N ASN A 212 1.33 -35.64 -10.70
CA ASN A 212 1.88 -36.91 -11.18
C ASN A 212 3.34 -37.14 -10.73
N ASP A 213 3.93 -36.19 -10.02
CA ASP A 213 5.28 -36.32 -9.48
C ASP A 213 5.24 -37.02 -8.10
N SER A 214 5.94 -38.16 -8.00
CA SER A 214 5.98 -38.99 -6.80
C SER A 214 6.54 -38.29 -5.56
N LYS A 215 7.37 -37.25 -5.73
CA LYS A 215 7.95 -36.47 -4.63
C LYS A 215 7.17 -35.19 -4.38
N MET A 216 6.68 -34.54 -5.45
CA MET A 216 6.11 -33.19 -5.34
C MET A 216 4.61 -33.17 -5.01
N SER A 217 3.86 -34.24 -5.32
CA SER A 217 2.40 -34.32 -5.07
C SER A 217 1.98 -34.12 -3.60
N GLN A 218 2.88 -34.35 -2.64
CA GLN A 218 2.64 -34.11 -1.21
C GLN A 218 2.54 -32.62 -0.85
N TYR A 219 3.06 -31.73 -1.70
CA TYR A 219 3.07 -30.28 -1.50
C TYR A 219 1.84 -29.57 -2.08
N LEU A 220 0.92 -30.31 -2.70
CA LEU A 220 -0.40 -29.81 -3.12
C LEU A 220 -1.32 -29.62 -1.92
N ARG A 221 -1.00 -28.67 -1.05
CA ARG A 221 -1.71 -28.35 0.20
C ARG A 221 -1.86 -26.84 0.40
N PRO A 222 -2.87 -26.38 1.16
CA PRO A 222 -3.15 -24.95 1.32
C PRO A 222 -1.96 -24.13 1.81
N GLU A 223 -1.20 -24.63 2.79
CA GLU A 223 -0.04 -23.93 3.35
C GLU A 223 1.08 -23.68 2.33
N THR A 224 1.23 -24.59 1.37
CA THR A 224 2.31 -24.52 0.38
C THR A 224 1.89 -23.71 -0.83
N LEU A 225 0.65 -23.90 -1.30
CA LEU A 225 0.13 -23.16 -2.46
C LEU A 225 -0.18 -21.70 -2.12
N PHE A 226 -0.73 -21.44 -0.93
CA PHE A 226 -1.17 -20.10 -0.50
C PHE A 226 -0.19 -19.44 0.49
N GLY A 227 1.04 -19.95 0.54
CA GLY A 227 2.15 -19.38 1.30
C GLY A 227 2.86 -18.24 0.55
N ASN A 228 4.06 -17.87 1.01
CA ASN A 228 4.79 -16.68 0.53
C ASN A 228 5.22 -16.73 -0.95
N LYS A 229 5.06 -17.86 -1.63
CA LYS A 229 5.38 -18.03 -3.05
C LYS A 229 4.14 -17.94 -3.96
N PHE A 230 2.98 -17.54 -3.42
CA PHE A 230 1.70 -17.49 -4.13
C PHE A 230 1.78 -16.68 -5.44
N GLU A 231 2.26 -15.44 -5.37
CA GLU A 231 2.41 -14.57 -6.55
C GLU A 231 3.40 -15.17 -7.56
N GLY A 232 4.48 -15.79 -7.09
CA GLY A 232 5.44 -16.49 -7.95
C GLY A 232 4.80 -17.66 -8.72
N TYR A 233 3.88 -18.40 -8.08
CA TYR A 233 3.15 -19.48 -8.74
C TYR A 233 2.07 -18.96 -9.70
N LEU A 234 1.47 -17.81 -9.39
CA LEU A 234 0.45 -17.16 -10.22
C LEU A 234 1.04 -16.69 -11.58
N ASN A 235 2.30 -16.28 -11.56
CA ASN A 235 3.03 -15.72 -12.69
C ASN A 235 3.95 -16.72 -13.41
N GLN A 236 3.93 -18.00 -13.02
CA GLN A 236 4.78 -19.00 -13.64
C GLN A 236 4.24 -19.39 -15.04
N GLU A 237 5.07 -19.24 -16.07
CA GLU A 237 4.71 -19.68 -17.43
C GLU A 237 4.64 -21.22 -17.49
N SER A 238 3.54 -21.74 -18.03
CA SER A 238 3.38 -23.18 -18.25
C SER A 238 4.44 -23.67 -19.23
N GLN A 239 5.36 -24.53 -18.77
CA GLN A 239 6.36 -25.16 -19.64
C GLN A 239 5.64 -25.85 -20.81
N LYS A 240 5.99 -25.45 -22.04
CA LYS A 240 5.65 -26.20 -23.25
C LYS A 240 6.30 -27.59 -23.13
N GLU A 241 5.52 -28.63 -23.39
CA GLU A 241 6.00 -29.98 -23.62
C GLU A 241 7.10 -29.95 -24.70
N THR A 242 8.37 -30.07 -24.30
CA THR A 242 9.40 -30.56 -25.20
C THR A 242 9.29 -32.07 -25.20
N GLY A 243 8.54 -32.57 -26.19
CA GLY A 243 8.44 -33.99 -26.49
C GLY A 243 9.81 -34.60 -26.78
N ASP A 244 9.92 -35.85 -26.37
CA ASP A 244 10.87 -36.88 -26.76
C ASP A 244 11.63 -36.59 -28.07
N ALA A 245 12.94 -36.36 -27.98
CA ALA A 245 13.88 -36.69 -29.06
C ALA A 245 15.33 -36.67 -28.56
N TYR A 246 15.79 -37.71 -27.86
CA TYR A 246 17.17 -38.21 -27.94
C TYR A 246 17.21 -39.67 -27.47
N ASP A 247 16.48 -40.53 -28.19
CA ASP A 247 16.91 -41.90 -28.44
C ASP A 247 17.60 -41.90 -29.81
N HIS A 248 18.70 -42.63 -29.92
CA HIS A 248 19.66 -42.68 -31.04
C HIS A 248 20.67 -41.53 -31.15
N MET A 249 21.82 -41.69 -30.48
CA MET A 249 23.09 -41.83 -31.19
C MET A 249 24.10 -42.59 -30.32
N PHE A 250 24.76 -43.55 -30.97
CA PHE A 250 25.70 -44.55 -30.47
C PHE A 250 26.74 -44.05 -29.46
#